data_AF-A0A9E1P5A4-F1
#
_entry.id   AF-A0A9E1P5A4-F1
#
_cell.length_a   1.000
_cell.length_b   1.000
_cell.length_c   1.000
_cell.angle_alpha   90.00
_cell.angle_beta   90.00
_cell.angle_gamma   90.00
#
_symmetry.space_group_name_H-M   'P 1'
#
loop_
_entity.id
_entity.type
_entity.pdbx_description
1 polymer ?
#
loop_
_entity_poly.entity_id
_entity_poly.type
_entity_poly.pdbx_seq_one_letter_code
_entity_poly.pdbx_strand_id
1 'polypeptide(L)'
;MPLQNRVDPWGRILTSPYRGTLLGNRGILHNENRQVVKNHQHQNWVTCLLEFKERKRELMSPHHYTELFFLDEATALSAGHRPCGECTRNPR
;
A
#
# COMPACT_ATOMS: atom_id res chain seq x y z
N MET A 1 9.98 2.58 -15.66
CA MET A 1 8.57 3.02 -15.51
C MET A 1 8.14 2.74 -14.07
N PRO A 2 7.31 3.58 -13.45
CA PRO A 2 6.84 3.34 -12.08
C PRO A 2 6.05 2.02 -12.00
N LEU A 3 6.13 1.33 -10.87
CA LEU A 3 5.35 0.11 -10.61
C LEU A 3 3.85 0.45 -10.51
N GLN A 4 2.99 -0.52 -10.82
CA GLN A 4 1.55 -0.42 -10.62
C GLN A 4 1.23 -0.64 -9.13
N ASN A 5 1.47 0.38 -8.31
CA ASN A 5 1.29 0.26 -6.86
C ASN A 5 0.82 1.57 -6.20
N ARG A 6 0.20 2.46 -6.97
CA ARG A 6 -0.57 3.59 -6.45
C ARG A 6 -2.02 3.23 -6.34
N VAL A 7 -2.71 3.82 -5.38
CA VAL A 7 -4.12 3.55 -5.15
C VAL A 7 -4.90 4.85 -5.17
N ASP A 8 -5.97 4.89 -5.95
CA ASP A 8 -6.90 6.02 -6.01
C ASP A 8 -7.99 5.93 -4.92
N PRO A 9 -8.81 6.97 -4.72
CA PRO A 9 -9.88 6.96 -3.72
C PRO A 9 -10.94 5.87 -3.92
N TRP A 10 -11.08 5.32 -5.15
CA TRP A 10 -11.98 4.21 -5.45
C TRP A 10 -11.33 2.84 -5.22
N GLY A 11 -10.08 2.82 -4.75
CA GLY A 11 -9.34 1.60 -4.44
C GLY A 11 -8.74 0.91 -5.66
N ARG A 12 -8.68 1.55 -6.83
CA ARG A 12 -8.04 0.99 -8.03
C ARG A 12 -6.52 1.10 -7.92
N ILE A 13 -5.82 0.05 -8.33
CA ILE A 13 -4.36 0.01 -8.33
C ILE A 13 -3.84 0.46 -9.69
N LEU A 14 -3.07 1.53 -9.74
CA LEU A 14 -2.62 2.20 -10.96
C LEU A 14 -1.13 2.53 -10.94
N THR A 15 -0.61 2.83 -12.12
CA THR A 15 0.76 3.32 -12.32
C THR A 15 0.75 4.84 -12.29
N SER A 16 1.56 5.46 -11.43
CA SER A 16 1.69 6.92 -11.35
C SER A 16 3.08 7.31 -10.83
N PRO A 17 3.64 8.44 -11.29
CA PRO A 17 4.96 8.91 -10.85
C PRO A 17 4.95 9.49 -9.44
N TYR A 18 3.78 9.76 -8.85
CA TYR A 18 3.66 10.30 -7.50
C TYR A 18 4.34 9.38 -6.48
N ARG A 19 5.01 9.91 -5.44
CA ARG A 19 5.80 9.08 -4.50
C ARG A 19 4.95 8.27 -3.51
N GLY A 20 3.86 8.83 -2.99
CA GLY A 20 3.17 8.33 -1.80
C GLY A 20 3.50 9.15 -0.56
N THR A 21 2.53 9.37 0.33
CA THR A 21 2.74 9.83 1.72
C THR A 21 2.45 8.73 2.75
N LEU A 22 1.74 7.68 2.33
CA LEU A 22 1.34 6.54 3.15
C LEU A 22 1.57 5.23 2.42
N LEU A 23 1.86 4.18 3.20
CA LEU A 23 2.00 2.81 2.74
C LEU A 23 0.70 2.03 3.01
N GLY A 24 0.31 1.14 2.10
CA GLY A 24 -0.85 0.28 2.21
C GLY A 24 -0.49 -1.20 2.12
N ASN A 25 -1.29 -2.03 2.78
CA ASN A 25 -1.21 -3.48 2.68
C ASN A 25 -2.60 -4.08 2.42
N ARG A 26 -2.71 -4.80 1.30
CA ARG A 26 -3.87 -5.64 0.91
C ARG A 26 -3.48 -7.11 0.71
N GLY A 27 -2.27 -7.49 1.10
CA GLY A 27 -1.64 -8.78 0.91
C GLY A 27 -0.77 -8.88 -0.34
N ILE A 28 -0.49 -10.11 -0.79
CA ILE A 28 0.36 -10.40 -1.95
C ILE A 28 -0.50 -10.35 -3.22
N LEU A 29 -0.34 -9.28 -4.00
CA LEU A 29 -1.14 -9.01 -5.18
C LEU A 29 -0.40 -9.19 -6.50
N HIS A 30 0.93 -9.31 -6.44
CA HIS A 30 1.78 -9.40 -7.61
C HIS A 30 2.28 -10.81 -7.89
N ASN A 31 2.60 -11.08 -9.15
CA ASN A 31 3.35 -12.27 -9.57
C ASN A 31 4.87 -12.02 -9.53
N GLU A 32 5.66 -13.05 -9.84
CA GLU A 32 7.14 -13.00 -9.87
C GLU A 32 7.71 -11.92 -10.80
N ASN A 33 6.93 -11.50 -11.81
CA ASN A 33 7.29 -10.44 -12.76
C ASN A 33 6.89 -9.04 -12.27
N ARG A 34 6.50 -8.88 -11.00
CA ARG A 34 6.00 -7.63 -10.39
C ARG A 34 4.77 -7.05 -11.10
N GLN A 35 3.91 -7.91 -11.65
CA GLN A 35 2.64 -7.52 -12.24
C GLN A 35 1.52 -7.77 -11.25
N VAL A 36 0.65 -6.78 -11.03
CA VAL A 36 -0.51 -6.92 -10.15
C VAL A 36 -1.57 -7.79 -10.83
N VAL A 37 -1.92 -8.89 -10.19
CA VAL A 37 -2.87 -9.90 -10.70
C VAL A 37 -4.11 -10.05 -9.82
N LYS A 38 -4.16 -9.36 -8.67
CA LYS A 38 -5.27 -9.35 -7.71
C LYS A 38 -5.50 -7.95 -7.15
N ASN A 39 -6.72 -7.66 -6.71
CA ASN A 39 -7.05 -6.38 -6.06
C ASN A 39 -6.89 -6.42 -4.53
N HIS A 40 -7.04 -7.59 -3.92
CA HIS A 40 -6.81 -7.85 -2.49
C HIS A 40 -6.64 -9.35 -2.22
N GLN A 41 -6.01 -9.71 -1.11
CA GLN A 41 -5.85 -11.10 -0.63
C GLN A 41 -6.67 -11.38 0.64
N HIS A 42 -7.03 -10.34 1.39
CA HIS A 42 -7.85 -10.41 2.61
C HIS A 42 -8.75 -9.17 2.69
N GLN A 43 -9.72 -9.15 3.61
CA GLN A 43 -10.68 -8.03 3.76
C GLN A 43 -10.14 -6.86 4.60
N ASN A 44 -9.21 -7.14 5.53
CA ASN A 44 -8.72 -6.14 6.47
C ASN A 44 -7.52 -5.40 5.89
N TRP A 45 -7.71 -4.19 5.38
CA TRP A 45 -6.62 -3.42 4.78
C TRP A 45 -6.11 -2.32 5.69
N VAL A 46 -4.79 -2.21 5.76
CA VAL A 46 -4.14 -1.25 6.67
C VAL A 46 -3.32 -0.23 5.92
N THR A 47 -3.35 1.01 6.42
CA THR A 47 -2.43 2.09 6.03
C THR A 47 -1.41 2.37 7.14
N CYS A 48 -0.20 2.78 6.77
CA CYS A 48 0.92 2.98 7.68
C CYS A 48 1.86 4.09 7.20
N LEU A 49 2.82 4.43 8.06
CA LEU A 49 3.99 5.26 7.74
C LEU A 49 4.82 4.66 6.60
N LEU A 50 5.42 5.53 5.78
CA LEU A 50 6.43 5.12 4.79
C LEU A 50 7.69 4.57 5.47
N GLU A 51 8.12 5.28 6.52
CA GLU A 51 9.31 4.96 7.31
C GLU A 51 8.87 4.58 8.71
N PHE A 52 9.18 3.35 9.10
CA PHE A 52 8.82 2.82 10.41
C PHE A 52 9.93 1.91 10.92
N LYS A 53 10.49 2.24 12.09
CA LYS A 53 11.55 1.46 12.74
C LYS A 53 12.71 1.09 11.80
N GLU A 54 13.15 2.06 10.98
CA GLU A 54 14.26 1.91 10.01
C GLU A 54 14.10 0.74 9.03
N ARG A 55 12.88 0.24 8.83
CA ARG A 55 12.63 -0.91 7.95
C ARG A 55 12.95 -0.56 6.50
N LYS A 56 13.91 -1.27 5.94
CA LYS A 56 14.22 -1.28 4.50
C LYS A 56 13.44 -2.40 3.82
N ARG A 57 12.90 -2.11 2.64
CA ARG A 57 12.09 -3.04 1.84
C ARG A 57 12.43 -2.85 0.38
N GLU A 58 12.52 -3.97 -0.33
CA GLU A 58 12.44 -3.95 -1.79
C GLU A 58 10.95 -4.03 -2.18
N LEU A 59 10.57 -3.26 -3.20
CA LEU A 59 9.16 -3.19 -3.61
C LEU A 59 8.77 -4.44 -4.39
N MET A 60 7.63 -5.02 -4.02
CA MET A 60 7.05 -6.18 -4.71
C MET A 60 8.03 -7.36 -4.78
N SER A 61 8.73 -7.63 -3.66
CA SER A 61 9.56 -8.82 -3.52
C SER A 61 8.69 -10.09 -3.49
N PRO A 62 9.13 -11.20 -4.13
CA PRO A 62 8.40 -12.46 -4.13
C PRO A 62 8.04 -12.93 -2.71
N HIS A 63 6.82 -13.46 -2.54
CA HIS A 63 6.29 -13.95 -1.26
C HIS A 63 6.10 -12.88 -0.15
N HIS A 64 6.31 -11.60 -0.46
CA HIS A 64 6.00 -10.49 0.43
C HIS A 64 4.74 -9.75 -0.03
N TYR A 65 4.10 -9.03 0.89
CA TYR A 65 2.91 -8.25 0.54
C TYR A 65 3.28 -7.16 -0.47
N THR A 66 2.30 -6.73 -1.25
CA THR A 66 2.48 -5.66 -2.23
C THR A 66 2.42 -4.31 -1.54
N GLU A 67 3.51 -3.56 -1.56
CA GLU A 67 3.55 -2.20 -1.07
C GLU A 67 2.68 -1.29 -1.93
N LEU A 68 1.54 -0.86 -1.39
CA LEU A 68 0.67 0.13 -2.03
C LEU A 68 0.98 1.52 -1.47
N PHE A 69 0.76 2.56 -2.28
CA PHE A 69 1.06 3.93 -1.88
C PHE A 69 -0.12 4.86 -2.17
N PHE A 70 -0.43 5.71 -1.21
CA PHE A 70 -1.55 6.67 -1.30
C PHE A 70 -1.03 8.10 -1.41
N LEU A 71 -1.82 8.95 -2.08
CA LEU A 71 -1.59 10.40 -2.16
C LEU A 71 -1.57 11.03 -0.77
N ASP A 72 -2.57 10.72 0.02
CA ASP A 72 -2.82 11.27 1.34
C ASP A 72 -3.68 10.31 2.16
N GLU A 73 -3.97 10.70 3.39
CA GLU A 73 -4.83 9.94 4.30
C GLU A 73 -6.26 9.84 3.76
N ALA A 74 -6.82 10.91 3.20
CA ALA A 74 -8.16 10.90 2.63
C ALA A 74 -8.30 9.82 1.56
N THR A 75 -7.35 9.73 0.65
CA THR A 75 -7.27 8.69 -0.39
C THR A 75 -7.22 7.30 0.22
N ALA A 76 -6.38 7.08 1.25
CA ALA A 76 -6.26 5.78 1.91
C ALA A 76 -7.58 5.36 2.59
N LEU A 77 -8.23 6.29 3.30
CA LEU A 77 -9.48 6.04 4.01
C LEU A 77 -10.65 5.78 3.05
N SER A 78 -10.75 6.54 1.95
CA SER A 78 -11.73 6.33 0.87
C SER A 78 -11.53 4.99 0.18
N ALA A 79 -10.28 4.59 -0.05
CA ALA A 79 -9.92 3.29 -0.59
C ALA A 79 -10.13 2.12 0.40
N GLY A 80 -10.81 2.34 1.53
CA GLY A 80 -11.18 1.33 2.52
C GLY A 80 -10.09 0.93 3.50
N HIS A 81 -8.93 1.61 3.51
CA HIS A 81 -7.85 1.28 4.45
C HIS A 81 -8.12 1.94 5.80
N ARG A 82 -7.64 1.30 6.87
CA ARG A 82 -7.66 1.87 8.22
C ARG A 82 -6.24 1.95 8.78
N PRO A 83 -5.93 2.91 9.65
CA PRO A 83 -4.61 2.97 10.27
C PRO A 83 -4.26 1.63 10.91
N CYS A 84 -3.01 1.18 10.75
CA CYS A 84 -2.55 -0.04 11.41
C CYS A 84 -2.58 0.14 12.93
N GLY A 85 -2.59 -0.95 13.70
CA GLY A 85 -2.75 -0.89 15.15
C GLY A 85 -1.73 0.01 15.87
N GLU A 86 -0.53 0.17 15.34
CA GLU A 86 0.45 1.10 15.88
C GLU A 86 0.08 2.56 15.61
N CYS A 87 -0.26 2.89 14.36
CA CYS A 87 -0.67 4.24 13.97
C CYS A 87 -2.00 4.66 14.61
N THR A 88 -2.87 3.71 14.94
CA THR A 88 -4.10 3.97 15.69
C THR A 88 -3.80 4.36 17.15
N ARG A 89 -2.82 3.70 17.79
CA ARG A 89 -2.43 4.01 19.18
C ARG A 89 -1.60 5.27 19.28
N ASN A 90 -0.75 5.49 18.30
CA ASN A 90 0.22 6.58 18.26
C ASN A 90 -0.01 7.39 16.96
N PRO A 91 -1.04 8.24 16.92
CA PRO A 91 -1.26 9.13 15.78
C PRO A 91 -0.07 10.08 15.63
N ARG A 92 0.18 10.48 14.38
CA ARG A 92 1.28 11.40 14.04
C ARG A 92 0.97 12.84 14.43
#